data_AF-W1JAI8-F1
#
_entry.id   AF-W1JAI8-F1
#
_cell.length_a   1.000
_cell.length_b   1.000
_cell.length_c   1.000
_cell.angle_alpha   90.00
_cell.angle_beta   90.00
_cell.angle_gamma   90.00
#
_symmetry.space_group_name_H-M   'P 1'
#
loop_
_entity.id
_entity.type
_entity.pdbx_description
1 polymer ?
#
loop_
_entity_poly.entity_id
_entity_poly.type
_entity_poly.pdbx_seq_one_letter_code
_entity_poly.pdbx_strand_id
1 'polypeptide(L)'
;MADIQHTQTRPEFTVQKKSGSQKPLDLIQTVKTSAMYSWANLLPACGIEVPAKGKHGACPICGGTDRFHFIDDHHHGNWHCRQCDIPNYGDGLDLVARTQKISITEAAKIIADSLALPLPEPKPAKENLYPIQPIADRVAALMAQTVAGQSPYLTTKGLHYPNQRLLPDNSAVLRLTTLDGKVTGA
;
A
#
# COMPACT_ATOMS: atom_id res chain seq x y z
N MET A 1 -39.23 0.67 58.36
CA MET A 1 -37.77 0.60 58.39
C MET A 1 -37.31 0.59 56.93
N ALA A 2 -36.73 1.70 56.48
CA ALA A 2 -36.56 2.03 55.06
C ALA A 2 -35.22 1.54 54.48
N ASP A 3 -35.28 1.28 53.17
CA ASP A 3 -34.22 1.04 52.17
C ASP A 3 -32.87 1.73 52.40
N ILE A 4 -31.78 1.03 52.05
CA ILE A 4 -30.64 1.61 51.31
C ILE A 4 -30.11 0.57 50.31
N GLN A 5 -30.39 0.77 49.03
CA GLN A 5 -29.72 0.12 47.90
C GLN A 5 -28.36 0.80 47.64
N HIS A 6 -27.30 0.02 47.46
CA HIS A 6 -25.99 0.53 47.04
C HIS A 6 -25.78 0.26 45.55
N THR A 7 -26.11 1.26 44.74
CA THR A 7 -25.84 1.31 43.30
C THR A 7 -24.39 1.76 43.09
N GLN A 8 -23.53 0.87 42.57
CA GLN A 8 -22.19 1.24 42.15
C GLN A 8 -22.21 1.69 40.69
N THR A 9 -21.99 2.99 40.50
CA THR A 9 -21.92 3.68 39.21
C THR A 9 -20.61 3.31 38.49
N ARG A 10 -20.74 2.72 37.29
CA ARG A 10 -19.64 2.49 36.34
C ARG A 10 -19.12 3.85 35.85
N PRO A 11 -17.81 4.13 35.87
CA PRO A 11 -17.30 5.38 35.32
C PRO A 11 -17.47 5.37 33.79
N GLU A 12 -18.07 6.45 33.27
CA GLU A 12 -18.16 6.72 31.84
C GLU A 12 -16.77 7.00 31.28
N PHE A 13 -16.32 6.12 30.37
CA PHE A 13 -15.15 6.40 29.54
C PHE A 13 -15.54 7.39 28.45
N THR A 14 -15.18 8.65 28.67
CA THR A 14 -15.23 9.69 27.64
C THR A 14 -14.19 9.37 26.56
N VAL A 15 -14.67 8.88 25.42
CA VAL A 15 -13.85 8.63 24.22
C VAL A 15 -13.44 9.98 23.62
N GLN A 16 -12.21 10.40 23.88
CA GLN A 16 -11.62 11.56 23.23
C GLN A 16 -11.28 11.22 21.77
N LYS A 17 -12.13 11.72 20.87
CA LYS A 17 -11.99 11.65 19.41
C LYS A 17 -10.82 12.53 18.96
N LYS A 18 -9.63 11.94 18.76
CA LYS A 18 -8.55 12.57 17.97
C LYS A 18 -8.57 12.04 16.55
N SER A 19 -9.23 12.81 15.69
CA SER A 19 -9.14 12.73 14.23
C SER A 19 -7.71 13.07 13.78
N GLY A 20 -6.84 12.06 13.77
CA GLY A 20 -5.56 12.09 13.08
C GLY A 20 -5.62 11.13 11.90
N SER A 21 -5.21 11.58 10.72
CA SER A 21 -5.05 10.76 9.52
C SER A 21 -4.11 9.59 9.85
N GLN A 22 -4.62 8.45 10.27
CA GLN A 22 -3.77 7.34 10.70
C GLN A 22 -2.91 6.87 9.54
N LYS A 23 -1.60 6.88 9.73
CA LYS A 23 -0.67 6.40 8.71
C LYS A 23 -0.84 4.89 8.60
N PRO A 24 -0.66 4.27 7.41
CA PRO A 24 -0.79 2.81 7.26
C PRO A 24 0.04 2.00 8.26
N LEU A 25 1.19 2.53 8.68
CA LEU A 25 2.06 1.92 9.68
C LEU A 25 1.43 1.90 11.09
N ASP A 26 0.70 2.95 11.47
CA ASP A 26 0.05 3.05 12.78
C ASP A 26 -1.07 2.01 12.89
N LEU A 27 -1.83 1.80 11.80
CA LEU A 27 -2.86 0.76 11.74
C LEU A 27 -2.24 -0.63 11.93
N ILE A 28 -1.16 -0.93 11.20
CA ILE A 28 -0.47 -2.23 11.30
C ILE A 28 0.03 -2.48 12.72
N GLN A 29 0.64 -1.47 13.36
CA GLN A 29 1.13 -1.59 14.75
C GLN A 29 -0.01 -1.77 15.75
N THR A 30 -1.09 -1.00 15.58
CA THR A 30 -2.30 -1.12 16.41
C THR A 30 -2.88 -2.52 16.30
N VAL A 31 -3.08 -3.02 15.07
CA VAL A 31 -3.59 -4.36 14.80
C VAL A 31 -2.71 -5.43 15.43
N LYS A 32 -1.38 -5.37 15.21
CA LYS A 32 -0.44 -6.34 15.80
C LYS A 32 -0.52 -6.38 17.32
N THR A 33 -0.68 -5.22 17.96
CA THR A 33 -0.76 -5.10 19.43
C THR A 33 -2.11 -5.58 19.95
N SER A 34 -3.22 -5.18 19.31
CA SER A 34 -4.58 -5.58 19.68
C SER A 34 -4.85 -7.07 19.44
N ALA A 35 -4.22 -7.66 18.42
CA ALA A 35 -4.35 -9.09 18.11
C ALA A 35 -3.51 -9.99 19.03
N MET A 36 -2.63 -9.42 19.88
CA MET A 36 -1.81 -10.21 20.80
C MET A 36 -2.68 -11.12 21.65
N TYR A 37 -2.18 -12.33 21.92
CA TYR A 37 -2.86 -13.38 22.70
C TYR A 37 -4.15 -13.95 22.06
N SER A 38 -4.58 -13.44 20.90
CA SER A 38 -5.86 -13.78 20.29
C SER A 38 -5.73 -14.55 18.98
N TRP A 39 -4.51 -14.77 18.48
CA TRP A 39 -4.25 -15.35 17.15
C TRP A 39 -4.87 -16.73 16.92
N ALA A 40 -4.89 -17.60 17.92
CA ALA A 40 -5.52 -18.92 17.81
C ALA A 40 -7.03 -18.86 17.49
N ASN A 41 -7.73 -17.82 17.94
CA ASN A 41 -9.15 -17.60 17.67
C ASN A 41 -9.37 -16.69 16.45
N LEU A 42 -8.48 -15.72 16.26
CA LEU A 42 -8.57 -14.71 15.22
C LEU A 42 -8.28 -15.27 13.82
N LEU A 43 -7.32 -16.20 13.70
CA LEU A 43 -6.99 -16.81 12.40
C LEU A 43 -8.17 -17.60 11.81
N PRO A 44 -8.88 -18.46 12.56
CA PRO A 44 -10.12 -19.08 12.10
C PRO A 44 -11.21 -18.06 11.71
N ALA A 45 -11.35 -16.96 12.46
CA ALA A 45 -12.31 -15.89 12.12
C ALA A 45 -11.95 -15.20 10.79
N CYS A 46 -10.67 -15.16 10.43
CA CYS A 46 -10.17 -14.69 9.13
C CYS A 46 -10.24 -15.78 8.04
N GLY A 47 -10.86 -16.95 8.30
CA GLY A 47 -10.97 -18.07 7.37
C GLY A 47 -9.70 -18.91 7.23
N ILE A 48 -8.78 -18.85 8.21
CA ILE A 48 -7.51 -19.56 8.18
C ILE A 48 -7.49 -20.61 9.27
N GLU A 49 -7.56 -21.87 8.85
CA GLU A 49 -7.41 -23.00 9.75
C GLU A 49 -5.95 -23.23 10.11
N VAL A 50 -5.65 -23.23 11.41
CA VAL A 50 -4.33 -23.55 11.94
C VAL A 50 -4.42 -24.70 12.95
N PRO A 51 -3.41 -25.58 13.02
CA PRO A 51 -3.35 -26.59 14.07
C PRO A 51 -3.25 -25.93 15.44
N ALA A 52 -3.61 -26.67 16.49
CA ALA A 52 -3.42 -26.21 17.86
C ALA A 52 -1.94 -25.85 18.13
N LYS A 53 -1.71 -24.90 19.04
CA LYS A 53 -0.37 -24.45 19.44
C LYS A 53 0.55 -25.66 19.73
N GLY A 54 1.75 -25.64 19.14
CA GLY A 54 2.74 -26.71 19.31
C GLY A 54 2.51 -27.96 18.47
N LYS A 55 1.41 -28.03 17.69
CA LYS A 55 1.11 -29.15 16.79
C LYS A 55 1.45 -28.84 15.34
N HIS A 56 1.71 -29.92 14.62
CA HIS A 56 1.98 -29.90 13.19
C HIS A 56 0.68 -30.11 12.39
N GLY A 57 0.57 -29.49 11.23
CA GLY A 57 -0.60 -29.62 10.36
C GLY A 57 -0.34 -29.18 8.91
N ALA A 58 -1.42 -29.16 8.13
CA ALA A 58 -1.43 -28.64 6.76
C ALA A 58 -1.06 -27.15 6.75
N CYS A 59 -0.28 -26.72 5.74
CA CYS A 59 0.07 -25.31 5.60
C CYS A 59 -1.04 -24.53 4.90
N PRO A 60 -1.53 -23.42 5.47
CA PRO A 60 -2.51 -22.57 4.79
C PRO A 60 -1.98 -21.93 3.50
N ILE A 61 -0.65 -21.77 3.38
CA ILE A 61 -0.01 -21.09 2.25
C ILE A 61 0.30 -22.07 1.10
N CYS A 62 0.89 -23.23 1.40
CA CYS A 62 1.36 -24.19 0.39
C CYS A 62 0.72 -25.58 0.47
N GLY A 63 -0.20 -25.84 1.40
CA GLY A 63 -0.86 -27.13 1.60
C GLY A 63 -0.02 -28.18 2.32
N GLY A 64 -0.24 -29.46 1.97
CA GLY A 64 0.37 -30.62 2.64
C GLY A 64 -0.40 -31.10 3.87
N THR A 65 0.25 -31.88 4.73
CA THR A 65 -0.43 -32.56 5.87
C THR A 65 0.20 -32.27 7.24
N ASP A 66 1.52 -32.05 7.33
CA ASP A 66 2.24 -31.98 8.62
C ASP A 66 3.33 -30.89 8.69
N ARG A 67 3.44 -30.04 7.67
CA ARG A 67 4.63 -29.19 7.45
C ARG A 67 4.59 -27.82 8.09
N PHE A 68 3.39 -27.40 8.50
CA PHE A 68 3.15 -26.14 9.18
C PHE A 68 3.11 -26.36 10.68
N HIS A 69 3.72 -25.43 11.40
CA HIS A 69 3.77 -25.42 12.85
C HIS A 69 3.32 -24.05 13.35
N PHE A 70 2.21 -24.04 14.11
CA PHE A 70 1.75 -22.85 14.82
C PHE A 70 2.43 -22.79 16.19
N ILE A 71 3.44 -21.92 16.30
CA ILE A 71 4.33 -21.84 17.46
C ILE A 71 3.72 -20.91 18.50
N ASP A 72 3.36 -19.68 18.12
CA ASP A 72 2.77 -18.64 18.96
C ASP A 72 3.31 -18.52 20.41
N ASP A 73 4.63 -18.64 20.59
CA ASP A 73 5.26 -18.53 21.92
C ASP A 73 5.37 -17.10 22.43
N HIS A 74 5.39 -16.13 21.52
CA HIS A 74 5.46 -14.70 21.84
C HIS A 74 4.12 -13.98 21.63
N HIS A 75 3.01 -14.72 21.48
CA HIS A 75 1.67 -14.17 21.34
C HIS A 75 1.46 -13.25 20.12
N HIS A 76 2.30 -13.40 19.09
CA HIS A 76 2.25 -12.66 17.83
C HIS A 76 1.70 -13.49 16.66
N GLY A 77 1.21 -14.71 16.93
CA GLY A 77 0.74 -15.64 15.90
C GLY A 77 1.90 -16.26 15.13
N ASN A 78 3.04 -16.46 15.80
CA ASN A 78 4.26 -16.94 15.16
C ASN A 78 4.04 -18.32 14.55
N TRP A 79 4.53 -18.51 13.33
CA TRP A 79 4.40 -19.76 12.61
C TRP A 79 5.66 -20.06 11.80
N HIS A 80 5.83 -21.33 11.46
CA HIS A 80 6.89 -21.80 10.58
C HIS A 80 6.38 -22.91 9.66
N CYS A 81 6.83 -22.90 8.40
CA CYS A 81 6.59 -23.97 7.44
C CYS A 81 7.92 -24.51 6.90
N ARG A 82 8.05 -25.83 6.85
CA ARG A 82 9.27 -26.50 6.36
C ARG A 82 9.45 -26.49 4.83
N GLN A 83 8.45 -26.06 4.06
CA GLN A 83 8.48 -26.09 2.58
C GLN A 83 8.00 -24.82 1.88
N CYS A 84 7.53 -23.80 2.61
CA CYS A 84 7.27 -22.52 1.96
C CYS A 84 8.58 -21.93 1.45
N ASP A 85 8.51 -21.17 0.36
CA ASP A 85 9.61 -20.32 -0.07
C ASP A 85 9.91 -19.26 0.99
N ILE A 86 11.14 -18.72 0.96
CA ILE A 86 11.59 -17.70 1.91
C ILE A 86 10.76 -16.41 1.72
N PRO A 87 10.22 -15.80 2.80
CA PRO A 87 10.32 -16.25 4.19
C PRO A 87 9.41 -17.45 4.46
N ASN A 88 9.91 -18.48 5.13
CA ASN A 88 9.14 -19.67 5.49
C ASN A 88 8.68 -19.65 6.96
N TYR A 89 8.75 -18.47 7.59
CA TYR A 89 8.29 -18.15 8.92
C TYR A 89 7.69 -16.74 8.92
N GLY A 90 6.86 -16.43 9.92
CA GLY A 90 6.24 -15.11 10.03
C GLY A 90 5.39 -14.96 11.28
N ASP A 91 4.70 -13.83 11.37
CA ASP A 91 3.69 -13.54 12.39
C ASP A 91 2.27 -13.81 11.85
N GLY A 92 1.26 -13.67 12.71
CA GLY A 92 -0.12 -13.96 12.33
C GLY A 92 -0.68 -13.01 11.26
N LEU A 93 -0.20 -11.77 11.20
CA LEU A 93 -0.59 -10.80 10.16
C LEU A 93 0.00 -11.22 8.80
N ASP A 94 1.28 -11.60 8.79
CA ASP A 94 1.95 -12.16 7.61
C ASP A 94 1.24 -13.42 7.11
N LEU A 95 0.80 -14.29 8.03
CA LEU A 95 0.05 -15.50 7.68
C LEU A 95 -1.24 -15.16 6.92
N VAL A 96 -2.00 -14.17 7.40
CA VAL A 96 -3.23 -13.71 6.75
C VAL A 96 -2.95 -13.16 5.35
N ALA A 97 -1.98 -12.26 5.25
CA ALA A 97 -1.61 -11.65 3.98
C ALA A 97 -1.20 -12.70 2.92
N ARG A 98 -0.40 -13.69 3.33
CA ARG A 98 0.13 -14.71 2.42
C ARG A 98 -0.89 -15.78 2.04
N THR A 99 -1.72 -16.20 2.98
CA THR A 99 -2.77 -17.19 2.72
C THR A 99 -3.78 -16.63 1.72
N GLN A 100 -4.16 -15.35 1.88
CA GLN A 100 -5.15 -14.69 1.02
C GLN A 100 -4.54 -13.99 -0.20
N LYS A 101 -3.21 -13.93 -0.32
CA LYS A 101 -2.45 -13.26 -1.40
C LYS A 101 -2.78 -11.77 -1.55
N ILE A 102 -2.91 -11.08 -0.42
CA ILE A 102 -3.22 -9.65 -0.33
C ILE A 102 -2.06 -8.86 0.28
N SER A 103 -2.11 -7.54 0.21
CA SER A 103 -1.11 -6.70 0.87
C SER A 103 -1.22 -6.76 2.41
N ILE A 104 -0.11 -6.50 3.11
CA ILE A 104 -0.10 -6.44 4.59
C ILE A 104 -1.11 -5.42 5.13
N THR A 105 -1.31 -4.30 4.44
CA THR A 105 -2.28 -3.27 4.83
C THR A 105 -3.72 -3.76 4.70
N GLU A 106 -4.03 -4.54 3.67
CA GLU A 106 -5.37 -5.14 3.50
C GLU A 106 -5.62 -6.23 4.55
N ALA A 107 -4.63 -7.09 4.81
CA ALA A 107 -4.70 -8.07 5.88
C ALA A 107 -4.93 -7.41 7.25
N ALA A 108 -4.26 -6.27 7.51
CA ALA A 108 -4.46 -5.51 8.73
C ALA A 108 -5.89 -4.97 8.85
N LYS A 109 -6.52 -4.54 7.75
CA LYS A 109 -7.93 -4.13 7.74
C LYS A 109 -8.88 -5.29 8.07
N ILE A 110 -8.68 -6.46 7.46
CA ILE A 110 -9.49 -7.66 7.73
C ILE A 110 -9.41 -8.05 9.21
N ILE A 111 -8.21 -8.02 9.79
CA ILE A 111 -8.02 -8.29 11.22
C ILE A 111 -8.66 -7.21 12.08
N ALA A 112 -8.50 -5.94 11.72
CA ALA A 112 -9.11 -4.83 12.45
C ALA A 112 -10.65 -4.93 12.47
N ASP A 113 -11.26 -5.32 11.36
CA ASP A 113 -12.70 -5.59 11.27
C ASP A 113 -13.11 -6.74 12.19
N SER A 114 -12.31 -7.83 12.21
CA SER A 114 -12.53 -8.99 13.08
C SER A 114 -12.39 -8.64 14.57
N LEU A 115 -11.55 -7.66 14.91
CA LEU A 115 -11.34 -7.13 16.26
C LEU A 115 -12.27 -5.96 16.60
N ALA A 116 -13.15 -5.53 15.69
CA ALA A 116 -13.99 -4.34 15.81
C ALA A 116 -13.20 -3.06 16.17
N LEU A 117 -11.97 -2.93 15.66
CA LEU A 117 -11.16 -1.74 15.84
C LEU A 117 -11.68 -0.60 14.95
N PRO A 118 -11.62 0.67 15.41
CA PRO A 118 -12.02 1.80 14.59
C PRO A 118 -11.07 1.94 13.41
N LEU A 119 -11.53 1.55 12.21
CA LEU A 119 -10.77 1.76 11.00
C LEU A 119 -10.77 3.26 10.62
N PRO A 120 -9.64 3.81 10.15
CA PRO A 120 -9.64 5.13 9.56
C PRO A 120 -10.54 5.11 8.32
N GLU A 121 -11.52 6.02 8.29
CA GLU A 121 -12.38 6.20 7.13
C GLU A 121 -11.50 6.37 5.88
N PRO A 122 -11.82 5.70 4.77
CA PRO A 122 -11.07 5.87 3.53
C PRO A 122 -11.15 7.34 3.14
N LYS A 123 -10.06 8.07 3.36
CA LYS A 123 -9.93 9.40 2.78
C LYS A 123 -10.09 9.24 1.27
N PRO A 124 -10.97 10.01 0.62
CA PRO A 124 -11.00 10.01 -0.83
C PRO A 124 -9.57 10.27 -1.30
N ALA A 125 -9.11 9.47 -2.27
CA ALA A 125 -7.82 9.69 -2.90
C ALA A 125 -7.79 11.16 -3.27
N LYS A 126 -6.94 11.93 -2.60
CA LYS A 126 -6.81 13.36 -2.88
C LYS A 126 -6.27 13.42 -4.30
N GLU A 127 -7.15 13.66 -5.27
CA GLU A 127 -6.74 14.00 -6.62
C GLU A 127 -5.80 15.18 -6.42
N ASN A 128 -4.52 14.92 -6.64
CA ASN A 128 -3.56 15.98 -6.79
C ASN A 128 -3.94 16.71 -8.08
N LEU A 129 -4.86 17.68 -7.94
CA LEU A 129 -5.15 18.70 -8.94
C LEU A 129 -3.93 19.62 -8.99
N TYR A 130 -2.77 19.09 -9.40
CA TYR A 130 -1.80 19.95 -10.03
C TYR A 130 -2.48 20.45 -11.29
N PRO A 131 -2.51 21.77 -11.55
CA PRO A 131 -2.97 22.25 -12.85
C PRO A 131 -2.03 21.65 -13.89
N ILE A 132 -2.48 20.60 -14.55
CA ILE A 132 -1.80 20.02 -15.70
C ILE A 132 -1.99 21.09 -16.78
N GLN A 133 -1.02 22.00 -16.91
CA GLN A 133 -0.98 22.90 -18.05
C GLN A 133 -1.11 22.01 -19.30
N PRO A 134 -2.01 22.36 -20.23
CA PRO A 134 -2.15 21.65 -21.49
C PRO A 134 -0.77 21.36 -22.10
N ILE A 135 -0.57 20.14 -22.61
CA ILE A 135 0.71 19.74 -23.22
C ILE A 135 1.11 20.75 -24.31
N ALA A 136 0.14 21.29 -25.03
CA ALA A 136 0.33 22.34 -26.02
C ALA A 136 1.05 23.58 -25.44
N ASP A 137 0.70 24.03 -24.24
CA ASP A 137 1.28 25.22 -23.62
C ASP A 137 2.73 24.96 -23.19
N ARG A 138 2.99 23.78 -22.62
CA ARG A 138 4.36 23.37 -22.25
C ARG A 138 5.25 23.26 -23.48
N VAL A 139 4.73 22.67 -24.56
CA VAL A 139 5.45 22.57 -25.83
C VAL A 139 5.66 23.94 -26.46
N ALA A 140 4.68 24.85 -26.41
CA ALA A 140 4.82 26.21 -26.90
C ALA A 140 5.90 26.98 -26.13
N ALA A 141 5.93 26.86 -24.80
CA ALA A 141 6.97 27.46 -23.96
C ALA A 141 8.36 26.87 -24.27
N LEU A 142 8.46 25.57 -24.55
CA LEU A 142 9.72 24.94 -24.97
C LEU A 142 10.16 25.45 -26.34
N MET A 143 9.25 25.52 -27.30
CA MET A 143 9.52 26.01 -28.66
C MET A 143 9.94 27.49 -28.67
N ALA A 144 9.39 28.31 -27.79
CA ALA A 144 9.76 29.72 -27.65
C ALA A 144 11.23 29.92 -27.21
N GLN A 145 11.84 28.92 -26.56
CA GLN A 145 13.24 28.94 -26.14
C GLN A 145 14.20 28.47 -27.25
N THR A 146 13.67 28.04 -28.40
CA THR A 146 14.49 27.48 -29.48
C THR A 146 14.92 28.54 -30.50
N VAL A 147 16.12 28.35 -31.03
CA VAL A 147 16.66 29.13 -32.16
C VAL A 147 16.69 28.28 -33.42
N ALA A 148 16.60 28.94 -34.59
CA ALA A 148 16.78 28.27 -35.86
C ALA A 148 18.29 28.01 -36.09
N GLY A 149 18.67 26.75 -36.33
CA GLY A 149 20.07 26.38 -36.50
C GLY A 149 20.28 25.03 -37.17
N GLN A 150 21.50 24.50 -37.06
CA GLN A 150 21.91 23.17 -37.53
C GLN A 150 22.42 22.35 -36.35
N SER A 151 21.86 21.15 -36.15
CA SER A 151 22.37 20.23 -35.13
C SER A 151 23.80 19.77 -35.48
N PRO A 152 24.78 19.88 -34.56
CA PRO A 152 26.13 19.40 -34.81
C PRO A 152 26.18 17.90 -35.11
N TYR A 153 25.35 17.11 -34.41
CA TYR A 153 25.25 15.67 -34.61
C TYR A 153 24.76 15.31 -36.01
N LEU A 154 23.66 15.92 -36.46
CA LEU A 154 23.07 15.63 -37.78
C LEU A 154 23.97 16.11 -38.91
N THR A 155 24.62 17.27 -38.73
CA THR A 155 25.62 17.77 -39.68
C THR A 155 26.79 16.78 -39.83
N THR A 156 27.30 16.23 -38.72
CA THR A 156 28.37 15.22 -38.72
C THR A 156 27.94 13.92 -39.42
N LYS A 157 26.64 13.60 -39.39
CA LYS A 157 26.06 12.45 -40.09
C LYS A 157 25.73 12.74 -41.57
N GLY A 158 26.06 13.92 -42.09
CA GLY A 158 25.75 14.32 -43.47
C GLY A 158 24.27 14.63 -43.69
N LEU A 159 23.49 14.80 -42.63
CA LEU A 159 22.06 15.10 -42.69
C LEU A 159 21.84 16.60 -42.49
N HIS A 160 21.58 17.31 -43.59
CA HIS A 160 21.36 18.76 -43.60
C HIS A 160 19.88 19.09 -43.61
N TYR A 161 19.39 19.74 -42.55
CA TYR A 161 17.99 20.14 -42.42
C TYR A 161 17.93 21.64 -42.12
N PRO A 162 17.52 22.49 -43.08
CA PRO A 162 17.42 23.92 -42.84
C PRO A 162 16.35 24.22 -41.76
N ASN A 163 16.64 25.19 -40.88
CA ASN A 163 15.71 25.71 -39.86
C ASN A 163 15.31 24.73 -38.73
N GLN A 164 16.23 23.90 -38.24
CA GLN A 164 15.96 23.09 -37.03
C GLN A 164 15.75 23.98 -35.81
N ARG A 165 14.83 23.57 -34.94
CA ARG A 165 14.59 24.20 -33.64
C ARG A 165 15.53 23.59 -32.60
N LEU A 166 16.53 24.37 -32.19
CA LEU A 166 17.55 23.96 -31.23
C LEU A 166 17.42 24.75 -29.94
N LEU A 167 17.59 24.07 -28.81
CA LEU A 167 17.76 24.71 -27.50
C LEU A 167 19.18 25.26 -27.33
N PRO A 168 19.44 26.08 -26.28
CA PRO A 168 20.77 26.64 -26.02
C PRO A 168 21.88 25.59 -25.82
N ASP A 169 21.53 24.36 -25.46
CA ASP A 169 22.44 23.23 -25.31
C ASP A 169 22.68 22.44 -26.62
N ASN A 170 22.20 22.96 -27.76
CA ASN A 170 22.21 22.33 -29.09
C ASN A 170 21.36 21.05 -29.22
N SER A 171 20.51 20.73 -28.23
CA SER A 171 19.52 19.66 -28.39
C SER A 171 18.41 20.10 -29.36
N ALA A 172 17.98 19.16 -30.22
CA ALA A 172 16.93 19.41 -31.19
C ALA A 172 15.56 19.10 -30.58
N VAL A 173 14.58 19.99 -30.82
CA VAL A 173 13.21 19.82 -30.32
C VAL A 173 12.25 19.62 -31.49
N LEU A 174 11.42 18.59 -31.41
CA LEU A 174 10.53 18.18 -32.51
C LEU A 174 9.09 18.12 -32.01
N ARG A 175 8.27 19.08 -32.43
CA ARG A 175 6.85 19.11 -32.08
C ARG A 175 6.15 17.85 -32.61
N LEU A 176 5.51 17.10 -31.71
CA LEU A 176 4.64 15.99 -32.05
C LEU A 176 3.21 16.50 -32.17
N THR A 177 2.65 16.36 -33.37
CA THR A 177 1.26 16.71 -33.66
C THR A 177 0.50 15.52 -34.23
N THR A 178 -0.77 15.40 -33.87
CA THR A 178 -1.71 14.50 -34.54
C THR A 178 -2.03 14.99 -35.96
N LEU A 179 -2.73 14.16 -36.75
CA LEU A 179 -3.12 14.50 -38.12
C LEU A 179 -4.04 15.75 -38.20
N ASP A 180 -4.83 15.99 -37.15
CA ASP A 180 -5.68 17.17 -36.96
C ASP A 180 -4.90 18.40 -36.43
N GLY A 181 -3.57 18.31 -36.29
CA GLY A 181 -2.70 19.42 -35.89
C GLY A 181 -2.63 19.67 -34.38
N LYS A 182 -3.23 18.80 -33.55
CA LYS A 182 -3.18 18.93 -32.09
C LYS A 182 -1.81 18.53 -31.56
N VAL A 183 -1.21 19.39 -30.74
CA VAL A 183 0.10 19.14 -30.12
C VAL A 183 -0.04 18.14 -28.96
N THR A 184 0.75 17.07 -29.01
CA THR A 184 0.76 15.99 -28.02
C THR A 184 2.11 15.80 -27.33
N GLY A 185 3.15 16.49 -27.79
CA GLY A 185 4.50 16.43 -27.19
C GLY A 185 5.53 17.23 -27.99
N ALA A 186 6.78 17.18 -27.52
CA ALA A 186 7.95 17.77 -28.17
C ALA A 186 9.24 17.06 -27.74
#